data_AF-A0A0F9PI48-F1
#
_entry.id   AF-A0A0F9PI48-F1
#
_cell.length_a   1.000
_cell.length_b   1.000
_cell.length_c   1.000
_cell.angle_alpha   90.00
_cell.angle_beta   90.00
_cell.angle_gamma   90.00
#
_symmetry.space_group_name_H-M   'P 1'
#
loop_
_entity.id
_entity.type
_entity.pdbx_description
1 polymer ?
#
loop_
_entity_poly.entity_id
_entity_poly.type
_entity_poly.pdbx_seq_one_letter_code
_entity_poly.pdbx_strand_id
1 'polypeptide(L)' 'MNNIIIGRYNKPVEVGYQGWIEPSDKSWIAFIDLKGIPTFYLNRTETGSVS' A
#
# COMPACT_ATOMS: atom_id res chain seq x y z
N MET A 1 -6.39 12.75 14.61
CA MET A 1 -6.93 11.71 13.71
C MET A 1 -5.93 11.55 12.60
N ASN A 2 -5.38 10.35 12.41
CA ASN A 2 -4.46 10.09 11.30
C ASN A 2 -5.29 9.88 10.03
N ASN A 3 -5.01 10.65 8.99
CA ASN A 3 -5.71 10.52 7.72
C ASN A 3 -5.24 9.24 7.03
N ILE A 4 -6.17 8.43 6.56
CA ILE A 4 -5.86 7.27 5.71
C ILE A 4 -5.94 7.71 4.26
N ILE A 5 -4.91 7.40 3.50
CA ILE A 5 -4.78 7.60 2.05
C ILE A 5 -5.01 6.25 1.38
N ILE A 6 -5.81 6.26 0.32
CA ILE A 6 -6.13 5.06 -0.47
C ILE A 6 -5.75 5.35 -1.92
N GLY A 7 -4.93 4.49 -2.50
CA GLY A 7 -4.53 4.56 -3.90
C GLY A 7 -4.94 3.32 -4.66
N ARG A 8 -5.25 3.49 -5.95
CA ARG A 8 -5.47 2.38 -6.90
C ARG A 8 -4.51 2.49 -8.07
N TYR A 9 -3.96 1.36 -8.48
CA TYR A 9 -3.12 1.30 -9.67
C TYR A 9 -4.00 1.29 -10.92
N ASN A 10 -3.62 2.04 -11.96
CA ASN A 10 -4.32 2.07 -13.24
C ASN A 10 -4.25 0.74 -13.99
N LYS A 11 -3.23 -0.07 -13.69
CA LYS A 11 -2.99 -1.37 -14.31
C LYS A 11 -2.63 -2.44 -13.27
N PRO A 12 -3.60 -2.89 -12.47
CA PRO A 12 -3.34 -3.80 -11.35
C PRO A 12 -2.57 -5.06 -11.72
N VAL A 13 -2.91 -5.68 -12.86
CA VAL A 13 -2.32 -6.95 -13.32
C VAL A 13 -0.83 -6.80 -13.64
N GLU A 14 -0.41 -5.68 -14.26
CA GLU A 14 1.00 -5.42 -14.56
C GLU A 14 1.82 -5.13 -13.29
N VAL A 15 1.20 -4.47 -12.30
CA VAL A 15 1.85 -4.11 -11.02
C VAL A 15 1.86 -5.28 -10.03
N GLY A 16 0.92 -6.22 -10.16
CA GLY A 16 0.71 -7.32 -9.22
C GLY A 16 -0.22 -6.99 -8.03
N TYR A 17 -0.68 -5.74 -7.94
CA TYR A 17 -1.55 -5.25 -6.85
C TYR A 17 -2.65 -4.36 -7.39
N GLN A 18 -3.82 -4.38 -6.75
CA GLN A 18 -4.95 -3.48 -7.07
C GLN A 18 -4.71 -2.05 -6.59
N GLY A 19 -3.98 -1.90 -5.49
CA GLY A 19 -3.78 -0.62 -4.85
C GLY A 19 -3.08 -0.76 -3.50
N TRP A 20 -3.16 0.32 -2.73
CA TRP A 20 -2.59 0.38 -1.40
C TRP A 20 -3.44 1.25 -0.47
N ILE A 21 -3.25 0.99 0.82
CA ILE A 21 -3.84 1.76 1.91
C ILE A 21 -2.69 2.13 2.83
N GLU A 22 -2.57 3.41 3.17
CA GLU A 22 -1.53 3.88 4.10
C GLU A 22 -2.02 5.07 4.92
N PRO A 23 -1.56 5.22 6.17
CA PRO A 23 -1.76 6.44 6.94
C PRO A 23 -0.86 7.56 6.40
N SER A 24 -1.27 8.81 6.63
CA SER A 24 -0.52 10.00 6.22
C SER A 24 0.87 10.11 6.88
N ASP A 25 1.05 9.45 8.04
CA ASP A 25 2.34 9.38 8.73
C ASP A 25 3.28 8.30 8.18
N LYS A 26 2.82 7.51 7.20
CA LYS A 26 3.57 6.42 6.55
C LYS A 26 4.13 5.37 7.52
N SER A 27 3.54 5.23 8.70
CA SER A 27 3.94 4.24 9.72
C SER A 27 3.78 2.79 9.27
N TRP A 28 2.95 2.54 8.27
CA TRP A 28 2.77 1.23 7.63
C TRP A 28 2.18 1.40 6.22
N ILE A 29 2.17 0.34 5.43
CA ILE A 29 1.40 0.25 4.20
C ILE A 29 0.77 -1.13 4.06
N ALA A 30 -0.45 -1.19 3.55
CA ALA A 30 -1.06 -2.42 3.08
C ALA A 30 -1.16 -2.40 1.56
N PHE A 31 -0.57 -3.39 0.89
CA PHE A 31 -0.83 -3.62 -0.53
C PHE A 31 -1.97 -4.60 -0.69
N ILE A 32 -2.90 -4.27 -1.59
CA ILE A 32 -4.08 -5.10 -1.87
C ILE A 32 -3.78 -5.96 -3.09
N ASP A 33 -3.68 -7.27 -2.90
CA ASP A 33 -3.40 -8.20 -4.00
C ASP A 33 -4.54 -8.25 -5.03
N LEU A 34 -4.35 -8.97 -6.14
CA LEU A 34 -5.36 -9.11 -7.19
C LEU A 34 -6.66 -9.82 -6.76
N LYS A 35 -6.67 -10.49 -5.60
CA LYS A 35 -7.85 -11.14 -5.00
C LYS A 35 -8.53 -10.27 -3.93
N GLY A 36 -7.96 -9.11 -3.62
CA GLY A 36 -8.49 -8.17 -2.62
C GLY A 36 -7.95 -8.42 -1.21
N ILE A 37 -6.92 -9.27 -1.07
CA ILE A 37 -6.33 -9.61 0.22
C ILE A 37 -5.24 -8.58 0.56
N PRO A 38 -5.32 -7.91 1.73
CA PRO A 38 -4.29 -6.98 2.16
C PRO A 38 -3.09 -7.69 2.78
N THR A 39 -1.89 -7.28 2.38
CA THR A 39 -0.61 -7.64 3.03
C THR A 39 0.03 -6.41 3.64
N PHE A 40 0.30 -6.43 4.94
CA PHE A 40 0.83 -5.30 5.70
C PHE A 40 2.35 -5.32 5.81
N TYR A 41 2.94 -4.13 5.72
CA TYR A 41 4.35 -3.90 5.90
C TYR A 41 4.55 -2.71 6.84
N LEU A 42 5.29 -2.93 7.92
CA LEU A 42 5.48 -1.96 9.02
C LEU A 42 6.78 -1.16 8.92
N ASN A 43 7.75 -1.63 8.14
CA ASN A 43 9.05 -1.01 7.98
C ASN A 43 9.22 -0.51 6.54
N ARG A 44 8.79 0.74 6.30
CA ARG A 44 9.02 1.43 5.03
C ARG A 44 10.17 2.40 5.17
N THR A 45 11.06 2.42 4.19
CA THR A 45 12.02 3.52 4.06
C THR A 45 11.31 4.77 3.53
N GLU A 46 11.86 5.96 3.75
CA GLU A 46 11.27 7.23 3.27
C GLU A 46 11.03 7.23 1.74
N THR A 47 11.79 6.43 1.00
CA THR A 47 11.68 6.23 -0.46
C THR A 47 10.51 5.32 -0.89
N GLY A 48 9.79 4.72 0.06
CA GLY A 48 8.64 3.86 -0.21
C GLY A 48 9.01 2.41 -0.55
N SER A 49 10.30 2.06 -0.49
CA SER A 49 10.76 0.67 -0.55
C SER A 49 10.39 -0.07 0.73
N VAL A 50 10.09 -1.34 0.58
CA VAL A 50 9.74 -2.24 1.67
C VAL A 50 10.76 -3.39 1.64
N SER A 51 11.42 -3.64 2.76
CA SER A 51 12.37 -4.75 2.95
C SER A 51 11.70 -5.95 3.59
#